data_AF-A0A8B8U3K5-F1
#
_entry.id   AF-A0A8B8U3K5-F1
#
_cell.length_a   1.000
_cell.length_b   1.000
_cell.length_c   1.000
_cell.angle_alpha   90.00
_cell.angle_beta   90.00
_cell.angle_gamma   90.00
#
_symmetry.space_group_name_H-M   'P 1'
#
loop_
_entity.id
_entity.type
_entity.pdbx_description
1 polymer ?
#
loop_
_entity_poly.entity_id
_entity_poly.type
_entity_poly.pdbx_seq_one_letter_code
_entity_poly.pdbx_strand_id
1 'polypeptide(L)'
;MGKDFRYYFQHPWSRMIVAYLVIFFNFLIFAEDPVSHSQTEANVIVVGNCFSFVTNKYPRGVGWRLLKVLLWLLAILIGLIAGKFLFHQRLFGQLLRLKMFREDHGSWMTMFFSTILFLFIFSHIYNTILLMDGSMGAYVITDYMGIRNESFMKLAAVGTWMGDFVTAWMVTDMMLQDKPYPDWGKSARAFWKKGNVRIILFWTVLFTLTSVVVLVITTDWISWDKLNRGFLPSDEVSRAFLASFILVFDLLIVMQ
;
A
#
# COMPACT_ATOMS: atom_id res chain seq x y z
N MET A 1 26.25 11.70 -25.77
CA MET A 1 26.30 10.99 -24.47
C MET A 1 26.58 9.54 -24.78
N GLY A 2 27.66 8.95 -24.26
CA GLY A 2 27.98 7.54 -24.51
C GLY A 2 26.83 6.64 -24.07
N LYS A 3 26.60 5.53 -24.80
CA LYS A 3 25.61 4.51 -24.40
C LYS A 3 26.20 3.69 -23.25
N ASP A 4 26.28 4.30 -22.08
CA ASP A 4 26.76 3.65 -20.86
C ASP A 4 25.67 2.72 -20.30
N PHE A 5 26.03 1.82 -19.38
CA PHE A 5 25.08 0.91 -18.73
C PHE A 5 23.81 1.63 -18.22
N ARG A 6 23.98 2.84 -17.67
CA ARG A 6 22.88 3.69 -17.21
C ARG A 6 21.86 4.02 -18.31
N TYR A 7 22.30 4.22 -19.55
CA TYR A 7 21.42 4.49 -20.69
C TYR A 7 20.52 3.28 -21.01
N TYR A 8 21.06 2.06 -20.92
CA TYR A 8 20.25 0.85 -21.14
C TYR A 8 19.36 0.53 -19.94
N PHE A 9 19.87 0.74 -18.73
CA PHE A 9 19.14 0.49 -17.50
C PHE A 9 17.92 1.41 -17.35
N GLN A 10 18.09 2.71 -17.68
CA GLN A 10 17.02 3.72 -17.65
C GLN A 10 16.21 3.77 -18.95
N HIS A 11 16.36 2.79 -19.85
CA HIS A 11 15.63 2.78 -21.11
C HIS A 11 14.11 2.61 -20.86
N PRO A 12 13.23 3.30 -21.60
CA PRO A 12 11.78 3.25 -21.38
C PRO A 12 11.19 1.83 -21.33
N TRP A 13 11.62 0.94 -22.25
CA TRP A 13 11.23 -0.47 -22.22
C TRP A 13 11.62 -1.18 -20.93
N SER A 14 12.84 -0.99 -20.42
CA SER A 14 13.30 -1.59 -19.16
C SER A 14 12.40 -1.16 -18.00
N ARG A 15 12.16 0.16 -17.89
CA ARG A 15 11.35 0.74 -16.80
C ARG A 15 9.90 0.28 -16.84
N MET A 16 9.29 0.26 -18.03
CA MET A 16 7.92 -0.24 -18.19
C MET A 16 7.84 -1.73 -17.86
N ILE A 17 8.78 -2.55 -18.36
CA ILE A 17 8.79 -3.99 -18.08
C ILE A 17 8.89 -4.24 -16.58
N VAL A 18 9.81 -3.58 -15.87
CA VAL A 18 9.94 -3.72 -14.41
C VAL A 18 8.65 -3.32 -13.71
N ALA A 19 8.07 -2.15 -14.05
CA ALA A 19 6.86 -1.66 -13.41
C ALA A 19 5.62 -2.56 -13.61
N TYR A 20 5.43 -3.11 -14.81
CA TYR A 20 4.31 -4.01 -15.09
C TYR A 20 4.56 -5.44 -14.60
N LEU A 21 5.80 -5.90 -14.48
CA LEU A 21 6.14 -7.20 -13.89
C LEU A 21 5.86 -7.24 -12.38
N VAL A 22 6.07 -6.14 -11.66
CA VAL A 22 5.70 -6.05 -10.24
C VAL A 22 4.23 -6.35 -10.03
N ILE A 23 3.34 -5.76 -10.84
CA ILE A 23 1.90 -6.01 -10.79
C ILE A 23 1.62 -7.51 -10.92
N PHE A 24 2.25 -8.17 -11.89
CA PHE A 24 2.08 -9.60 -12.11
C PHE A 24 2.56 -10.43 -10.90
N PHE A 25 3.74 -10.13 -10.36
CA PHE A 25 4.24 -10.83 -9.18
C PHE A 25 3.40 -10.59 -7.92
N ASN A 26 2.83 -9.39 -7.75
CA ASN A 26 1.90 -9.08 -6.66
C ASN A 26 0.59 -9.88 -6.75
N PHE A 27 0.08 -10.14 -7.96
CA PHE A 27 -1.03 -11.09 -8.12
C PHE A 27 -0.61 -12.54 -7.91
N LEU A 28 0.61 -12.91 -8.32
CA LEU A 28 1.12 -14.26 -8.14
C LEU A 28 1.30 -14.61 -6.66
N ILE A 29 1.82 -13.69 -5.84
CA ILE A 29 1.97 -13.93 -4.40
C ILE A 29 0.60 -14.03 -3.71
N PHE A 30 -0.39 -13.23 -4.14
CA PHE A 30 -1.76 -13.36 -3.64
C PHE A 30 -2.37 -14.71 -3.99
N ALA A 31 -2.10 -15.22 -5.19
CA ALA A 31 -2.56 -16.52 -5.66
C ALA A 31 -1.88 -17.71 -4.96
N GLU A 32 -0.64 -17.54 -4.49
CA GLU A 32 0.14 -18.59 -3.84
C GLU A 32 -0.05 -18.64 -2.31
N ASP A 33 -0.41 -17.51 -1.69
CA ASP A 33 -0.52 -17.43 -0.24
C ASP A 33 -1.78 -18.14 0.29
N PRO A 34 -1.67 -19.24 1.06
CA PRO A 34 -2.82 -19.95 1.62
C PRO A 34 -3.59 -19.13 2.67
N VAL A 35 -2.98 -18.07 3.24
CA VAL A 35 -3.66 -17.17 4.18
C VAL A 35 -4.81 -16.43 3.49
N SER A 36 -4.71 -16.21 2.17
CA SER A 36 -5.76 -15.58 1.37
C SER A 36 -7.09 -16.34 1.37
N HIS A 37 -7.09 -17.63 1.70
CA HIS A 37 -8.30 -18.47 1.77
C HIS A 37 -8.68 -18.84 3.21
N SER A 38 -7.95 -18.34 4.21
CA SER A 38 -8.16 -18.72 5.61
C SER A 38 -9.39 -18.03 6.21
N GLN A 39 -10.23 -18.83 6.88
CA GLN A 39 -11.40 -18.38 7.62
C GLN A 39 -11.07 -17.94 9.07
N THR A 40 -9.82 -18.08 9.50
CA THR A 40 -9.39 -17.64 10.82
C THR A 40 -9.44 -16.11 10.91
N GLU A 41 -9.62 -15.60 12.12
CA GLU A 41 -9.58 -14.16 12.36
C GLU A 41 -8.20 -13.60 12.02
N ALA A 42 -8.20 -12.45 11.34
CA ALA A 42 -6.98 -11.79 10.92
C ALA A 42 -6.27 -11.14 12.11
N ASN A 43 -5.02 -11.53 12.31
CA ASN A 43 -4.13 -11.00 13.33
C ASN A 43 -2.92 -10.37 12.64
N VAL A 44 -2.87 -9.04 12.67
CA VAL A 44 -1.72 -8.28 12.17
C VAL A 44 -1.28 -7.36 13.28
N ILE A 45 -0.05 -7.59 13.76
CA ILE A 45 0.54 -6.82 14.86
C ILE A 45 0.53 -5.33 14.50
N VAL A 46 0.19 -4.47 15.47
CA VAL A 46 0.04 -3.00 15.31
C VAL A 46 -1.18 -2.60 14.48
N VAL A 47 -1.26 -3.04 13.23
CA VAL A 47 -2.35 -2.67 12.30
C VAL A 47 -3.69 -3.13 12.84
N GLY A 48 -3.73 -4.33 13.44
CA GLY A 48 -4.92 -4.88 14.04
C GLY A 48 -5.40 -4.09 15.25
N ASN A 49 -4.48 -3.64 16.10
CA ASN A 49 -4.80 -2.71 17.19
C ASN A 49 -5.39 -1.40 16.65
N CYS A 50 -4.75 -0.79 15.66
CA CYS A 50 -5.23 0.46 15.05
C CYS A 50 -6.61 0.28 14.42
N PHE A 51 -6.82 -0.80 13.67
CA PHE A 51 -8.10 -1.11 13.04
C PHE A 51 -9.19 -1.33 14.09
N SER A 52 -8.96 -2.23 15.06
CA SER A 52 -9.92 -2.52 16.13
C SER A 52 -10.22 -1.30 17.02
N PHE A 53 -9.26 -0.39 17.17
CA PHE A 53 -9.46 0.87 17.86
C PHE A 53 -10.36 1.85 17.09
N VAL A 54 -10.35 1.83 15.77
CA VAL A 54 -11.17 2.73 14.95
C VAL A 54 -12.52 2.12 14.57
N THR A 55 -12.58 0.83 14.23
CA THR A 55 -13.75 0.23 13.55
C THR A 55 -14.55 -0.75 14.42
N ASN A 56 -13.90 -1.49 15.31
CA ASN A 56 -14.53 -2.59 16.05
C ASN A 56 -14.62 -2.34 17.55
N LYS A 57 -15.10 -3.33 18.32
CA LYS A 57 -15.09 -3.33 19.80
C LYS A 57 -15.61 -2.04 20.44
N TYR A 58 -16.75 -1.54 19.97
CA TYR A 58 -17.40 -0.36 20.56
C TYR A 58 -18.26 -0.78 21.77
N PRO A 59 -18.04 -0.19 22.96
CA PRO A 59 -18.83 -0.52 24.15
C PRO A 59 -20.30 -0.10 24.01
N ARG A 60 -21.21 -0.76 24.71
CA ARG A 60 -22.66 -0.43 24.66
C ARG A 60 -22.97 0.97 25.22
N GLY A 61 -22.25 1.40 26.25
CA GLY A 61 -22.42 2.71 26.89
C GLY A 61 -22.11 3.87 25.95
N VAL A 62 -22.99 4.87 25.89
CA VAL A 62 -22.82 6.05 25.01
C VAL A 62 -21.55 6.83 25.36
N GLY A 63 -21.27 7.04 26.65
CA GLY A 63 -20.07 7.74 27.10
C GLY A 63 -18.76 7.08 26.63
N TRP A 64 -18.70 5.75 26.71
CA TRP A 64 -17.52 4.99 26.26
C TRP A 64 -17.31 5.03 24.74
N ARG A 65 -18.40 5.07 23.96
CA ARG A 65 -18.31 5.26 22.51
C ARG A 65 -17.79 6.65 22.16
N LEU A 66 -18.31 7.69 22.82
CA LEU A 66 -17.83 9.06 22.63
C LEU A 66 -16.36 9.20 23.04
N LEU A 67 -15.94 8.61 24.16
CA LEU A 67 -14.56 8.61 24.59
C LEU A 67 -13.65 7.95 23.55
N LYS A 68 -14.03 6.76 23.07
CA LYS A 68 -13.27 6.05 22.04
C LYS A 68 -13.11 6.89 20.77
N VAL A 69 -14.22 7.48 20.28
CA VAL A 69 -14.22 8.37 19.11
C VAL A 69 -13.31 9.57 19.28
N LEU A 70 -13.41 10.23 20.44
CA LEU A 70 -12.57 11.37 20.75
C LEU A 70 -11.09 10.98 20.79
N LEU A 71 -10.75 9.83 21.38
CA LEU A 71 -9.36 9.39 21.50
C LEU A 71 -8.74 9.04 20.15
N TRP A 72 -9.45 8.32 19.27
CA TRP A 72 -8.87 8.01 17.95
C TRP A 72 -8.81 9.23 17.04
N LEU A 73 -9.75 10.19 17.13
CA LEU A 73 -9.68 11.47 16.42
C LEU A 73 -8.47 12.30 16.90
N LEU A 74 -8.25 12.38 18.21
CA LEU A 74 -7.08 13.05 18.77
C LEU A 74 -5.78 12.36 18.34
N ALA A 75 -5.74 11.02 18.32
CA ALA A 75 -4.59 10.27 17.85
C ALA A 75 -4.26 10.60 16.39
N ILE A 76 -5.27 10.71 15.52
CA ILE A 76 -5.08 11.12 14.12
C ILE A 76 -4.54 12.54 14.05
N LEU A 77 -5.16 13.50 14.75
CA LEU A 77 -4.75 14.91 14.72
C LEU A 77 -3.31 15.08 15.21
N ILE A 78 -2.97 14.50 16.37
CA ILE A 78 -1.62 14.55 16.94
C ILE A 78 -0.64 13.82 16.01
N GLY A 79 -1.03 12.68 15.44
CA GLY A 79 -0.22 11.93 14.49
C GLY A 79 0.13 12.74 13.23
N LEU A 80 -0.82 13.48 12.67
CA LEU A 80 -0.60 14.35 11.51
C LEU A 80 0.35 15.52 11.86
N ILE A 81 0.11 16.19 12.99
CA ILE A 81 0.94 17.32 13.47
C ILE A 81 2.36 16.84 13.77
N ALA A 82 2.52 15.75 14.54
CA ALA A 82 3.82 15.16 14.84
C ALA A 82 4.52 14.67 13.58
N GLY A 83 3.79 14.07 12.63
CA GLY A 83 4.30 13.64 11.34
C GLY A 83 4.94 14.77 10.56
N LYS A 84 4.25 15.91 10.46
CA LYS A 84 4.74 17.08 9.73
C LYS A 84 5.87 17.81 10.45
N PHE A 85 5.70 18.15 11.72
CA PHE A 85 6.65 19.04 12.40
C PHE A 85 7.81 18.30 13.07
N LEU A 86 7.53 17.16 13.72
CA LEU A 86 8.54 16.40 14.47
C LEU A 86 9.33 15.49 13.52
N PHE A 87 8.66 14.62 12.79
CA PHE A 87 9.34 13.64 11.95
C PHE A 87 9.85 14.25 10.66
N HIS A 88 8.98 14.89 9.87
CA HIS A 88 9.38 15.42 8.56
C HIS A 88 10.36 16.60 8.67
N GLN A 89 9.96 17.70 9.33
CA GLN A 89 10.80 18.90 9.35
C GLN A 89 12.01 18.76 10.28
N ARG A 90 11.82 18.35 11.53
CA ARG A 90 12.89 18.35 12.54
C ARG A 90 13.83 17.14 12.40
N LEU A 91 13.30 15.92 12.41
CA LEU A 91 14.12 14.70 12.35
C LEU A 91 14.75 14.50 10.98
N PHE A 92 13.94 14.41 9.92
CA PHE A 92 14.44 14.09 8.58
C PHE A 92 15.05 15.30 7.86
N GLY A 93 14.41 16.47 7.96
CA GLY A 93 14.84 17.70 7.29
C GLY A 93 16.06 18.36 7.95
N GLN A 94 16.01 18.61 9.26
CA GLN A 94 17.06 19.37 9.96
C GLN A 94 18.17 18.50 10.54
N LEU A 95 17.82 17.40 11.23
CA LEU A 95 18.79 16.56 11.94
C LEU A 95 19.54 15.61 11.00
N LEU A 96 18.80 14.83 10.19
CA LEU A 96 19.39 13.89 9.23
C LEU A 96 19.70 14.51 7.86
N ARG A 97 19.17 15.71 7.58
CA ARG A 97 19.42 16.50 6.35
C ARG A 97 19.21 15.71 5.05
N LEU A 98 18.22 14.84 5.05
CA LEU A 98 17.91 13.97 3.92
C LEU A 98 17.34 14.80 2.76
N LYS A 99 17.98 14.73 1.59
CA LYS A 99 17.58 15.49 0.40
C LYS A 99 16.14 15.19 -0.04
N MET A 100 15.65 13.98 0.24
CA MET A 100 14.30 13.51 -0.08
C MET A 100 13.20 14.32 0.63
N PHE A 101 13.48 14.93 1.78
CA PHE A 101 12.49 15.66 2.60
C PHE A 101 12.64 17.18 2.52
N ARG A 102 13.32 17.68 1.47
CA ARG A 102 13.32 19.12 1.18
C ARG A 102 11.99 19.50 0.51
N GLU A 103 11.58 20.77 0.64
CA GLU A 103 10.38 21.31 -0.03
C GLU A 103 9.07 20.54 0.28
N ASP A 104 8.94 19.98 1.48
CA ASP A 104 7.79 19.16 1.91
C ASP A 104 7.55 17.87 1.08
N HIS A 105 8.52 17.45 0.25
CA HIS A 105 8.45 16.18 -0.49
C HIS A 105 8.38 14.99 0.49
N GLY A 106 7.44 14.06 0.24
CA GLY A 106 7.24 12.89 1.11
C GLY A 106 6.56 13.17 2.46
N SER A 107 6.14 14.42 2.74
CA SER A 107 5.47 14.80 4.00
C SER A 107 4.19 14.00 4.26
N TRP A 108 3.41 13.71 3.21
CA TRP A 108 2.21 12.87 3.30
C TRP A 108 2.49 11.47 3.83
N MET A 109 3.56 10.83 3.36
CA MET A 109 3.94 9.48 3.80
C MET A 109 4.37 9.48 5.26
N THR A 110 5.16 10.48 5.68
CA THR A 110 5.58 10.63 7.09
C THR A 110 4.40 10.93 8.01
N MET A 111 3.42 11.72 7.56
CA MET A 111 2.19 11.98 8.29
C MET A 111 1.38 10.69 8.45
N PHE A 112 1.23 9.90 7.39
CA PHE A 112 0.52 8.62 7.43
C PHE A 112 1.13 7.63 8.44
N PHE A 113 2.44 7.37 8.37
CA PHE A 113 3.09 6.45 9.31
C PHE A 113 3.08 6.96 10.76
N SER A 114 3.25 8.27 10.95
CA SER A 114 3.12 8.88 12.27
C SER A 114 1.70 8.70 12.83
N THR A 115 0.67 8.87 12.02
CA THR A 115 -0.72 8.60 12.43
C THR A 115 -0.93 7.16 12.86
N ILE A 116 -0.38 6.17 12.16
CA ILE A 116 -0.44 4.75 12.59
C ILE A 116 0.22 4.56 13.95
N LEU A 117 1.40 5.14 14.16
CA LEU A 117 2.11 5.07 15.43
C LEU A 117 1.29 5.67 16.59
N PHE A 118 0.71 6.86 16.38
CA PHE A 118 -0.10 7.52 17.40
C PHE A 118 -1.42 6.78 17.67
N LEU A 119 -2.08 6.23 16.65
CA LEU A 119 -3.24 5.35 16.84
C LEU A 119 -2.90 4.14 17.70
N PHE A 120 -1.75 3.52 17.46
CA PHE A 120 -1.27 2.40 18.26
C PHE A 120 -1.04 2.80 19.73
N ILE A 121 -0.33 3.91 19.98
CA ILE A 121 -0.11 4.43 21.34
C ILE A 121 -1.44 4.73 22.04
N PHE A 122 -2.36 5.42 21.38
CA PHE A 122 -3.67 5.75 21.94
C PHE A 122 -4.55 4.52 22.17
N SER A 123 -4.41 3.47 21.36
CA SER A 123 -5.11 2.20 21.59
C SER A 123 -4.69 1.56 22.92
N HIS A 124 -3.40 1.64 23.29
CA HIS A 124 -2.90 1.17 24.57
C HIS A 124 -3.33 2.06 25.74
N ILE A 125 -3.36 3.38 25.55
CA ILE A 125 -3.90 4.32 26.55
C ILE A 125 -5.38 3.99 26.81
N TYR A 126 -6.17 3.79 25.75
CA TYR A 126 -7.57 3.42 25.86
C TYR A 126 -7.77 2.10 26.61
N ASN A 127 -6.97 1.08 26.28
CA ASN A 127 -6.98 -0.19 27.01
C ASN A 127 -6.68 -0.01 28.50
N THR A 128 -5.73 0.86 28.85
CA THR A 128 -5.39 1.16 30.25
C THR A 128 -6.59 1.78 30.98
N ILE A 129 -7.30 2.72 30.34
CA ILE A 129 -8.52 3.34 30.88
C ILE A 129 -9.63 2.30 31.08
N LEU A 130 -9.81 1.37 30.13
CA LEU A 130 -10.79 0.30 30.26
C LEU A 130 -10.46 -0.68 31.39
N LEU A 131 -9.18 -0.98 31.60
CA LEU A 131 -8.72 -1.86 32.69
C LEU A 131 -8.93 -1.24 34.07
N MET A 132 -8.86 0.09 34.19
CA MET A 132 -9.14 0.80 35.45
C MET A 132 -10.61 0.66 35.91
N ASP A 133 -11.55 0.49 34.98
CA ASP A 133 -12.97 0.28 35.29
C ASP A 133 -13.27 -1.17 35.71
N GLY A 134 -12.39 -2.13 35.40
CA GLY A 134 -12.48 -3.54 35.81
C GLY A 134 -13.58 -4.38 35.16
N SER A 135 -14.64 -3.76 34.63
CA SER A 135 -15.82 -4.44 34.08
C SER A 135 -15.81 -4.64 32.55
N MET A 136 -14.81 -4.08 31.85
CA MET A 136 -14.83 -3.89 30.39
C MET A 136 -13.87 -4.81 29.61
N GLY A 137 -13.44 -5.93 30.18
CA GLY A 137 -12.45 -6.85 29.58
C GLY A 137 -12.78 -7.32 28.16
N ALA A 138 -14.07 -7.45 27.82
CA ALA A 138 -14.51 -7.87 26.49
C ALA A 138 -14.26 -6.83 25.37
N TYR A 139 -14.02 -5.55 25.73
CA TYR A 139 -13.82 -4.45 24.78
C TYR A 139 -12.35 -4.07 24.61
N VAL A 140 -11.44 -4.77 25.28
CA VAL A 140 -9.99 -4.55 25.16
C VAL A 140 -9.56 -4.72 23.71
N ILE A 141 -8.85 -3.72 23.20
CA ILE A 141 -8.29 -3.70 21.86
C ILE A 141 -7.11 -4.66 21.79
N THR A 142 -7.06 -5.45 20.74
CA THR A 142 -6.07 -6.51 20.49
C THR A 142 -5.70 -6.52 19.01
N ASP A 143 -4.61 -7.21 18.66
CA ASP A 143 -4.14 -7.31 17.27
C ASP A 143 -5.10 -8.10 16.36
N TYR A 144 -6.10 -8.76 16.94
CA TYR A 144 -7.24 -9.34 16.23
C TYR A 144 -8.17 -8.26 15.69
N MET A 145 -8.37 -8.26 14.37
CA MET A 145 -9.11 -7.23 13.65
C MET A 145 -10.62 -7.41 13.64
N GLY A 146 -11.19 -8.55 14.03
CA GLY A 146 -12.62 -8.84 13.90
C GLY A 146 -13.09 -9.14 12.47
N ILE A 147 -12.16 -9.27 11.53
CA ILE A 147 -12.40 -9.66 10.14
C ILE A 147 -11.65 -10.95 9.82
N ARG A 148 -12.14 -11.73 8.86
CA ARG A 148 -11.47 -12.97 8.43
C ARG A 148 -10.22 -12.65 7.60
N ASN A 149 -9.22 -13.52 7.66
CA ASN A 149 -8.00 -13.42 6.86
C ASN A 149 -8.30 -13.31 5.36
N GLU A 150 -9.26 -14.09 4.84
CA GLU A 150 -9.70 -13.98 3.45
C GLU A 150 -10.15 -12.56 3.09
N SER A 151 -11.02 -11.95 3.90
CA SER A 151 -11.53 -10.60 3.64
C SER A 151 -10.42 -9.54 3.75
N PHE A 152 -9.52 -9.71 4.72
CA PHE A 152 -8.37 -8.83 4.89
C PHE A 152 -7.43 -8.92 3.67
N MET A 153 -7.11 -10.13 3.21
CA MET A 153 -6.23 -10.37 2.07
C MET A 153 -6.84 -9.86 0.77
N LYS A 154 -8.15 -10.03 0.56
CA LYS A 154 -8.87 -9.41 -0.58
C LYS A 154 -8.73 -7.89 -0.56
N LEU A 155 -8.92 -7.25 0.60
CA LEU A 155 -8.76 -5.80 0.75
C LEU A 155 -7.31 -5.35 0.51
N ALA A 156 -6.35 -6.10 1.05
CA ALA A 156 -4.92 -5.84 0.84
C ALA A 156 -4.56 -5.96 -0.65
N ALA A 157 -5.03 -6.98 -1.35
CA ALA A 157 -4.79 -7.17 -2.78
C ALA A 157 -5.37 -6.02 -3.63
N VAL A 158 -6.58 -5.54 -3.33
CA VAL A 158 -7.15 -4.35 -3.99
C VAL A 158 -6.30 -3.11 -3.70
N GLY A 159 -5.83 -2.94 -2.46
CA GLY A 159 -4.94 -1.85 -2.07
C GLY A 159 -3.61 -1.87 -2.82
N THR A 160 -2.96 -3.03 -2.88
CA THR A 160 -1.71 -3.25 -3.63
C THR A 160 -1.90 -2.97 -5.11
N TRP A 161 -2.96 -3.51 -5.73
CA TRP A 161 -3.31 -3.21 -7.13
C TRP A 161 -3.39 -1.70 -7.40
N MET A 162 -4.06 -0.96 -6.52
CA MET A 162 -4.22 0.49 -6.69
C MET A 162 -2.87 1.22 -6.62
N GLY A 163 -2.00 0.81 -5.68
CA GLY A 163 -0.64 1.35 -5.55
C GLY A 163 0.23 1.04 -6.79
N ASP A 164 0.23 -0.21 -7.24
CA ASP A 164 1.03 -0.64 -8.38
C ASP A 164 0.52 -0.02 -9.68
N PHE A 165 -0.80 0.06 -9.87
CA PHE A 165 -1.40 0.70 -11.03
C PHE A 165 -0.95 2.15 -11.14
N VAL A 166 -1.06 2.92 -10.06
CA VAL A 166 -0.63 4.33 -10.03
C VAL A 166 0.85 4.43 -10.33
N THR A 167 1.68 3.56 -9.74
CA THR A 167 3.14 3.53 -9.98
C THR A 167 3.46 3.22 -11.45
N ALA A 168 2.89 2.17 -12.03
CA ALA A 168 3.11 1.79 -13.42
C ALA A 168 2.62 2.86 -14.40
N TRP A 169 1.50 3.54 -14.11
CA TRP A 169 1.02 4.65 -14.92
C TRP A 169 1.87 5.90 -14.78
N MET A 170 2.40 6.20 -13.59
CA MET A 170 3.36 7.28 -13.40
C MET A 170 4.64 7.04 -14.19
N VAL A 171 5.19 5.81 -14.15
CA VAL A 171 6.35 5.43 -14.97
C VAL A 171 6.02 5.57 -16.46
N THR A 172 4.87 5.09 -16.90
CA THR A 172 4.44 5.20 -18.30
C THR A 172 4.28 6.65 -18.73
N ASP A 173 3.68 7.49 -17.89
CA ASP A 173 3.53 8.93 -18.14
C ASP A 173 4.87 9.64 -18.26
N MET A 174 5.79 9.36 -17.31
CA MET A 174 7.15 9.88 -17.34
C MET A 174 7.85 9.48 -18.64
N MET A 175 7.78 8.21 -19.04
CA MET A 175 8.45 7.70 -20.24
C MET A 175 7.87 8.28 -21.53
N LEU A 176 6.54 8.46 -21.61
CA LEU A 176 5.91 9.06 -22.78
C LEU A 176 6.21 10.57 -22.89
N GLN A 177 6.45 11.23 -21.76
CA GLN A 177 6.84 12.64 -21.74
C GLN A 177 8.35 12.86 -21.94
N ASP A 178 9.17 11.86 -21.63
CA ASP A 178 10.62 11.95 -21.53
C ASP A 178 11.34 12.41 -22.80
N LYS A 179 12.50 13.06 -22.68
CA LYS A 179 13.28 13.65 -23.80
C LYS A 179 14.53 12.87 -24.26
N PRO A 180 15.27 12.12 -23.42
CA PRO A 180 16.50 11.42 -23.77
C PRO A 180 16.38 10.34 -24.85
N TYR A 181 15.18 9.78 -25.07
CA TYR A 181 14.92 8.73 -26.06
C TYR A 181 13.99 9.24 -27.17
N PRO A 182 14.48 10.09 -28.09
CA PRO A 182 13.65 10.70 -29.13
C PRO A 182 13.09 9.68 -30.13
N ASP A 183 13.81 8.58 -30.36
CA ASP A 183 13.40 7.55 -31.32
C ASP A 183 12.39 6.54 -30.78
N TRP A 184 12.24 6.48 -29.46
CA TRP A 184 11.33 5.54 -28.82
C TRP A 184 9.88 6.05 -28.84
N GLY A 185 8.96 5.19 -29.30
CA GLY A 185 7.52 5.38 -29.13
C GLY A 185 6.93 6.63 -29.80
N LYS A 186 7.49 7.13 -30.90
CA LYS A 186 7.10 8.41 -31.54
C LYS A 186 5.58 8.60 -31.67
N SER A 187 4.88 7.62 -32.21
CA SER A 187 3.42 7.67 -32.39
C SER A 187 2.66 7.67 -31.07
N ALA A 188 3.04 6.82 -30.12
CA ALA A 188 2.43 6.74 -28.80
C ALA A 188 2.62 8.06 -28.01
N ARG A 189 3.81 8.67 -28.12
CA ARG A 189 4.13 9.95 -27.49
C ARG A 189 3.37 11.11 -28.11
N ALA A 190 3.25 11.14 -29.44
CA ALA A 190 2.46 12.15 -30.15
C ALA A 190 0.97 12.07 -29.75
N PHE A 191 0.45 10.86 -29.61
CA PHE A 191 -0.92 10.63 -29.14
C PHE A 191 -1.10 11.03 -27.66
N TRP A 192 -0.18 10.62 -26.79
CA TRP A 192 -0.24 10.90 -25.34
C TRP A 192 -0.20 12.39 -25.02
N LYS A 193 0.62 13.15 -25.77
CA LYS A 193 0.77 14.60 -25.62
C LYS A 193 -0.36 15.41 -26.27
N LYS A 194 -1.31 14.76 -26.95
CA LYS A 194 -2.40 15.45 -27.67
C LYS A 194 -3.52 15.85 -26.71
N GLY A 195 -3.62 17.15 -26.43
CA GLY A 195 -4.73 17.72 -25.65
C GLY A 195 -4.92 17.03 -24.30
N ASN A 196 -6.16 16.64 -23.99
CA ASN A 196 -6.53 16.02 -22.71
C ASN A 196 -6.50 14.47 -22.72
N VAL A 197 -5.94 13.85 -23.77
CA VAL A 197 -5.91 12.39 -23.95
C VAL A 197 -5.30 11.69 -22.73
N ARG A 198 -4.19 12.22 -22.19
CA ARG A 198 -3.55 11.70 -20.97
C ARG A 198 -4.52 11.56 -19.80
N ILE A 199 -5.25 12.63 -19.49
CA ILE A 199 -6.14 12.68 -18.32
C ILE A 199 -7.32 11.74 -18.53
N ILE A 200 -7.92 11.77 -19.72
CA ILE A 200 -9.06 10.91 -20.05
C ILE A 200 -8.65 9.45 -19.97
N LEU A 201 -7.54 9.05 -20.60
CA LEU A 201 -7.05 7.67 -20.57
C LEU A 201 -6.70 7.20 -19.16
N PHE A 202 -6.05 8.05 -18.36
CA PHE A 202 -5.73 7.69 -16.98
C PHE A 202 -6.99 7.30 -16.21
N TRP A 203 -8.02 8.17 -16.22
CA TRP A 203 -9.24 7.91 -15.46
C TRP A 203 -10.05 6.75 -16.04
N THR A 204 -10.22 6.68 -17.37
CA THR A 204 -10.99 5.58 -17.97
C THR A 204 -10.33 4.24 -17.69
N VAL A 205 -9.01 4.13 -17.86
CA VAL A 205 -8.28 2.88 -17.63
C VAL A 205 -8.22 2.53 -16.14
N LEU A 206 -8.03 3.51 -15.25
CA LEU A 206 -8.08 3.29 -13.80
C LEU A 206 -9.42 2.71 -13.37
N PHE A 207 -10.53 3.33 -13.75
CA PHE A 207 -11.86 2.87 -13.33
C PHE A 207 -12.20 1.51 -13.94
N THR A 208 -11.91 1.30 -15.22
CA THR A 208 -12.21 0.04 -15.90
C THR A 208 -11.38 -1.13 -15.36
N LEU A 209 -10.05 -0.99 -15.30
CA LEU A 209 -9.19 -2.07 -14.81
C LEU A 209 -9.41 -2.33 -13.31
N THR A 210 -9.60 -1.29 -12.49
CA THR A 210 -9.91 -1.48 -11.07
C THR A 210 -11.24 -2.21 -10.89
N SER A 211 -12.25 -1.91 -11.69
CA SER A 211 -13.52 -2.64 -11.65
C SER A 211 -13.34 -4.12 -11.99
N VAL A 212 -12.54 -4.43 -13.02
CA VAL A 212 -12.22 -5.81 -13.41
C VAL A 212 -11.44 -6.53 -12.30
N VAL A 213 -10.40 -5.91 -11.76
CA VAL A 213 -9.56 -6.50 -10.71
C VAL A 213 -10.36 -6.75 -9.44
N VAL A 214 -11.14 -5.77 -8.99
CA VAL A 214 -12.03 -5.94 -7.83
C VAL A 214 -12.98 -7.12 -8.07
N LEU A 215 -13.63 -7.18 -9.23
CA LEU A 215 -14.54 -8.29 -9.57
C LEU A 215 -13.83 -9.64 -9.55
N VAL A 216 -12.63 -9.73 -10.11
CA VAL A 216 -11.84 -10.99 -10.13
C VAL A 216 -11.45 -11.42 -8.71
N ILE A 217 -11.00 -10.48 -7.87
CA ILE A 217 -10.61 -10.77 -6.48
C ILE A 217 -11.83 -11.13 -5.62
N THR A 218 -12.98 -10.47 -5.81
CA THR A 218 -14.15 -10.69 -4.95
C THR A 218 -14.96 -11.93 -5.32
N THR A 219 -15.03 -12.26 -6.60
CA THR A 219 -15.94 -13.30 -7.12
C THR A 219 -15.29 -14.70 -7.07
N ASP A 220 -14.02 -14.80 -6.69
CA ASP A 220 -13.21 -16.04 -6.73
C ASP A 220 -13.33 -16.78 -8.07
N TRP A 221 -13.59 -16.03 -9.16
CA TRP A 221 -13.97 -16.58 -10.46
C TRP A 221 -12.82 -17.36 -11.10
N ILE A 222 -11.60 -16.96 -10.76
CA ILE A 222 -10.37 -17.67 -11.06
C ILE A 222 -9.97 -18.44 -9.80
N SER A 223 -10.04 -19.77 -9.86
CA SER A 223 -9.44 -20.61 -8.82
C SER A 223 -7.92 -20.55 -8.98
N TRP A 224 -7.30 -19.61 -8.27
CA TRP A 224 -5.85 -19.39 -8.27
C TRP A 224 -5.07 -20.67 -7.97
N ASP A 225 -5.58 -21.52 -7.07
CA ASP A 225 -5.06 -22.87 -6.80
C ASP A 225 -4.94 -23.75 -8.04
N LYS A 226 -5.92 -23.72 -8.95
CA LYS A 226 -5.84 -24.51 -10.20
C LYS A 226 -4.88 -23.92 -11.20
N LEU A 227 -4.72 -22.59 -11.20
CA LEU A 227 -3.82 -21.89 -12.09
C LEU A 227 -2.35 -22.06 -11.67
N ASN A 228 -2.10 -22.23 -10.38
CA ASN A 228 -0.77 -22.42 -9.78
C ASN A 228 -0.31 -23.90 -9.74
N ARG A 229 -1.18 -24.87 -10.07
CA ARG A 229 -0.83 -26.30 -10.10
C ARG A 229 0.31 -26.56 -11.10
N GLY A 230 1.53 -26.69 -10.57
CA GLY A 230 2.74 -27.06 -11.32
C GLY A 230 3.61 -25.89 -11.78
N PHE A 231 3.30 -24.64 -11.43
CA PHE A 231 4.13 -23.49 -11.80
C PHE A 231 5.24 -23.21 -10.77
N LEU A 232 4.92 -23.30 -9.47
CA LEU A 232 5.86 -23.22 -8.35
C LEU A 232 5.44 -24.24 -7.27
N PRO A 233 6.37 -24.98 -6.63
CA PRO A 233 6.04 -25.76 -5.45
C PRO A 233 5.61 -24.78 -4.35
N SER A 234 4.41 -24.95 -3.78
CA SER A 234 3.82 -24.04 -2.78
C SER A 234 4.48 -24.18 -1.40
N ASP A 235 5.80 -24.05 -1.35
CA ASP A 235 6.60 -24.13 -0.14
C ASP A 235 6.85 -22.74 0.44
N GLU A 236 7.21 -22.63 1.73
CA GLU A 236 7.55 -21.34 2.33
C GLU A 236 8.71 -20.62 1.61
N VAL A 237 9.63 -21.40 1.03
CA VAL A 237 10.81 -20.89 0.33
C VAL A 237 10.44 -20.21 -0.99
N SER A 238 9.50 -20.76 -1.77
CA SER A 238 9.06 -20.16 -3.04
C SER A 238 8.38 -18.81 -2.79
N ARG A 239 7.48 -18.75 -1.80
CA ARG A 239 6.82 -17.50 -1.40
C ARG A 239 7.80 -16.46 -0.90
N ALA A 240 8.78 -16.86 -0.09
CA ALA A 240 9.82 -15.95 0.39
C ALA A 240 10.67 -15.40 -0.77
N PHE A 241 11.00 -16.26 -1.75
CA PHE A 241 11.76 -15.84 -2.93
C PHE A 241 10.94 -14.91 -3.84
N LEU A 242 9.66 -15.20 -4.04
CA LEU A 242 8.74 -14.34 -4.79
C LEU A 242 8.57 -12.97 -4.11
N ALA A 243 8.37 -12.93 -2.79
CA ALA A 243 8.33 -11.69 -2.02
C ALA A 243 9.64 -10.90 -2.12
N SER A 244 10.78 -11.59 -2.07
CA SER A 244 12.09 -10.95 -2.29
C SER A 244 12.23 -10.38 -3.69
N PHE A 245 11.72 -11.06 -4.73
CA PHE A 245 11.73 -10.53 -6.08
C PHE A 245 10.88 -9.27 -6.19
N ILE A 246 9.65 -9.28 -5.66
CA ILE A 246 8.78 -8.11 -5.65
C ILE A 246 9.52 -6.92 -5.04
N LEU A 247 10.14 -7.12 -3.86
CA LEU A 247 10.92 -6.08 -3.20
C LEU A 247 12.08 -5.55 -4.06
N VAL A 248 12.85 -6.44 -4.70
CA VAL A 248 13.95 -6.02 -5.57
C VAL A 248 13.43 -5.23 -6.77
N PHE A 249 12.34 -5.68 -7.41
CA PHE A 249 11.75 -4.96 -8.54
C PHE A 249 11.18 -3.60 -8.13
N ASP A 250 10.54 -3.48 -6.98
CA ASP A 250 10.11 -2.19 -6.43
C ASP A 250 11.29 -1.24 -6.21
N LEU A 251 12.40 -1.75 -5.65
CA LEU A 251 13.63 -0.97 -5.50
C LEU A 251 14.22 -0.57 -6.86
N LEU A 252 14.16 -1.44 -7.88
CA LEU A 252 14.60 -1.12 -9.23
C LEU A 252 13.79 0.03 -9.83
N ILE A 253 12.47 0.10 -9.60
CA ILE A 253 11.63 1.23 -10.06
C ILE A 253 12.11 2.55 -9.46
N VAL A 254 12.48 2.55 -8.18
CA VAL A 254 13.00 3.75 -7.49
C VAL A 254 14.41 4.12 -7.94
N MET A 255 15.25 3.13 -8.24
CA MET A 255 16.63 3.35 -8.69
C MET A 255 16.73 3.85 -10.15
N GLN A 256 15.78 3.49 -11.01
CA GLN A 256 15.77 3.82 -12.44
C GLN A 256 15.29 5.25 -12.73
#